data_AF-N8QUD7-F1
#
_entry.id   AF-N8QUD7-F1
#
_cell.length_a   1.000
_cell.length_b   1.000
_cell.length_c   1.000
_cell.angle_alpha   90.00
_cell.angle_beta   90.00
_cell.angle_gamma   90.00
#
_symmetry.space_group_name_H-M   'P 1'
#
loop_
_entity.id
_entity.type
_entity.pdbx_description
1 polymer ?
#
loop_
_entity_poly.entity_id
_entity_poly.type
_entity_poly.pdbx_seq_one_letter_code
_entity_poly.pdbx_strand_id
1 'polypeptide(L)'
;MIDVLYPELLQSLNLKRCGLQMALTQPFQQKLNASLYSGLSISRYPAFEICPSHHELVQASQQGLIKEFGIHILIKQNEFGELIVGDSHEYHPLDEAPQFEQREDINEFIQAYCHEKLGLTLPPIQKRWNGYYLTHEHELACVTEAEKNIFLVSAIAGKGMTTGAGFIKEVLEQNIF
;
A
#
# COMPACT_ATOMS: atom_id res chain seq x y z
N MET A 1 10.45 1.74 -16.44
CA MET A 1 10.16 1.90 -17.88
C MET A 1 9.66 3.31 -18.21
N ILE A 2 8.63 3.84 -17.55
CA ILE A 2 8.13 5.22 -17.79
C ILE A 2 9.16 6.27 -17.38
N ASP A 3 9.78 6.09 -16.22
CA ASP A 3 10.90 6.87 -15.69
C ASP A 3 12.11 6.95 -16.62
N VAL A 4 12.29 5.97 -17.53
CA VAL A 4 13.36 5.96 -18.53
C VAL A 4 12.92 6.64 -19.83
N LEU A 5 11.67 6.44 -20.24
CA LEU A 5 11.16 6.92 -21.54
C LEU A 5 10.66 8.38 -21.48
N TYR A 6 10.02 8.76 -20.38
CA TYR A 6 9.39 10.07 -20.18
C TYR A 6 9.74 10.69 -18.81
N PRO A 7 11.04 10.84 -18.47
CA PRO A 7 11.46 11.32 -17.15
C PRO A 7 10.94 12.73 -16.83
N GLU A 8 11.02 13.66 -17.79
CA GLU A 8 10.59 15.06 -17.62
C GLU A 8 9.08 15.18 -17.40
N LEU A 9 8.29 14.41 -18.18
CA LEU A 9 6.85 14.32 -17.99
C LEU A 9 6.52 13.73 -16.62
N LEU A 10 7.19 12.64 -16.23
CA LEU A 10 6.92 12.00 -14.95
C LEU A 10 7.21 12.95 -13.76
N GLN A 11 8.26 13.77 -13.86
CA GLN A 11 8.60 14.79 -12.87
C GLN A 11 7.57 15.93 -12.83
N SER A 12 6.99 16.33 -13.96
CA SER A 12 5.99 17.41 -13.99
C SER A 12 4.62 17.01 -13.41
N LEU A 13 4.35 15.71 -13.31
CA LEU A 13 3.09 15.17 -12.81
C LEU A 13 2.94 15.19 -11.27
N ASN A 14 3.91 15.77 -10.54
CA ASN A 14 3.89 15.88 -9.07
C ASN A 14 3.59 14.55 -8.34
N LEU A 15 4.04 13.44 -8.92
CA LEU A 15 3.85 12.11 -8.35
C LEU A 15 4.84 11.90 -7.20
N LYS A 16 4.46 11.02 -6.27
CA LYS A 16 5.34 10.50 -5.21
C LYS A 16 5.51 9.00 -5.38
N ARG A 17 6.69 8.49 -5.03
CA ARG A 17 6.94 7.06 -4.89
C ARG A 17 6.53 6.64 -3.49
N CYS A 18 5.67 5.64 -3.40
CA CYS A 18 5.36 4.98 -2.14
C CYS A 18 6.14 3.67 -2.04
N GLY A 19 6.92 3.51 -0.96
CA GLY A 19 7.59 2.27 -0.58
C GLY A 19 6.88 1.59 0.60
N LEU A 20 6.78 0.25 0.55
CA LEU A 20 6.09 -0.56 1.58
C LEU A 20 6.96 -1.71 2.02
N GLN A 21 7.02 -1.99 3.32
CA GLN A 21 7.61 -3.23 3.84
C GLN A 21 6.55 -4.32 4.00
N MET A 22 6.83 -5.49 3.42
CA MET A 22 5.97 -6.66 3.44
C MET A 22 6.73 -7.89 3.97
N ALA A 23 6.00 -8.83 4.56
CA ALA A 23 6.53 -10.10 5.04
C ALA A 23 5.62 -11.29 4.68
N LEU A 24 6.24 -12.47 4.56
CA LEU A 24 5.57 -13.76 4.41
C LEU A 24 6.04 -14.67 5.53
N THR A 25 5.09 -15.24 6.29
CA THR A 25 5.39 -16.15 7.39
C THR A 25 5.54 -17.60 6.91
N GLN A 26 5.97 -18.50 7.79
CA GLN A 26 5.70 -19.93 7.67
C GLN A 26 4.19 -20.21 7.72
N PRO A 27 3.71 -21.39 7.28
CA PRO A 27 2.31 -21.74 7.36
C PRO A 27 1.72 -21.55 8.76
N PHE A 28 0.62 -20.82 8.84
CA PHE A 28 -0.18 -20.67 10.05
C PHE A 28 -1.07 -21.88 10.22
N GLN A 29 -1.09 -22.45 11.43
CA GLN A 29 -1.74 -23.74 11.69
C GLN A 29 -3.25 -23.69 11.46
N GLN A 30 -3.87 -22.55 11.73
CA GLN A 30 -5.30 -22.35 11.57
C GLN A 30 -5.63 -21.76 10.19
N LYS A 31 -6.77 -22.16 9.65
CA LYS A 31 -7.32 -21.57 8.44
C LYS A 31 -8.04 -20.27 8.79
N LEU A 32 -7.62 -19.16 8.17
CA LEU A 32 -8.36 -17.91 8.21
C LEU A 32 -9.49 -17.95 7.17
N ASN A 33 -10.72 -17.69 7.61
CA ASN A 33 -11.88 -17.64 6.72
C ASN A 33 -12.04 -16.28 6.02
N ALA A 34 -11.24 -15.28 6.41
CA ALA A 34 -11.27 -13.93 5.86
C ALA A 34 -9.88 -13.29 5.97
N SER A 35 -9.67 -12.20 5.22
CA SER A 35 -8.53 -11.32 5.45
C SER A 35 -8.75 -10.51 6.72
N LEU A 36 -7.68 -10.29 7.49
CA LEU A 36 -7.72 -9.49 8.71
C LEU A 36 -7.26 -8.06 8.41
N TYR A 37 -7.96 -7.11 8.99
CA TYR A 37 -7.66 -5.68 8.90
C TYR A 37 -7.55 -5.14 10.32
N SER A 38 -6.44 -4.49 10.61
CA SER A 38 -6.24 -3.82 11.90
C SER A 38 -7.12 -2.58 12.05
N GLY A 39 -7.30 -2.10 13.28
CA GLY A 39 -7.93 -0.80 13.54
C GLY A 39 -7.22 0.37 12.83
N LEU A 40 -5.91 0.27 12.60
CA LEU A 40 -5.14 1.25 11.82
C LEU A 40 -5.55 1.26 10.34
N SER A 41 -5.89 0.09 9.80
CA SER A 41 -6.42 0.00 8.43
C SER A 41 -7.80 0.62 8.34
N ILE A 42 -8.65 0.38 9.35
CA ILE A 42 -10.00 0.96 9.43
C ILE A 42 -9.95 2.48 9.48
N SER A 43 -9.03 3.08 10.26
CA SER A 43 -8.91 4.55 10.37
C SER A 43 -8.41 5.25 9.11
N ARG A 44 -7.94 4.49 8.11
CA ARG A 44 -7.44 5.03 6.84
C ARG A 44 -8.52 5.17 5.77
N TYR A 45 -9.58 4.36 5.82
CA TYR A 45 -10.57 4.32 4.74
C TYR A 45 -11.79 5.19 5.07
N PRO A 46 -12.10 6.21 4.23
CA PRO A 46 -13.23 7.12 4.47
C PRO A 46 -14.59 6.40 4.61
N ALA A 47 -14.72 5.20 4.02
CA ALA A 47 -15.92 4.38 4.14
C ALA A 47 -16.28 4.01 5.59
N PHE A 48 -15.32 4.03 6.52
CA PHE A 48 -15.54 3.75 7.94
C PHE A 48 -15.79 4.99 8.80
N GLU A 49 -15.78 6.21 8.23
CA GLU A 49 -16.06 7.45 8.98
C GLU A 49 -17.45 7.45 9.63
N ILE A 50 -18.39 6.68 9.07
CA ILE A 50 -19.73 6.48 9.60
C ILE A 50 -19.74 5.69 10.93
N CYS A 51 -18.65 4.99 11.27
CA CYS A 51 -18.57 4.16 12.45
C CYS A 51 -18.25 5.01 13.70
N PRO A 52 -18.99 4.88 14.81
CA PRO A 52 -18.78 5.72 16.00
C PRO A 52 -17.36 5.64 16.59
N SER A 53 -16.72 4.47 16.50
CA SER A 53 -15.35 4.24 16.99
C SER A 53 -14.25 4.73 16.05
N HIS A 54 -14.58 5.24 14.86
CA HIS A 54 -13.59 5.65 13.86
C HIS A 54 -12.66 6.74 14.39
N HIS A 55 -13.20 7.74 15.10
CA HIS A 55 -12.41 8.85 15.62
C HIS A 55 -11.30 8.40 16.58
N GLU A 56 -11.58 7.43 17.46
CA GLU A 56 -10.59 6.87 18.38
C GLU A 56 -9.46 6.16 17.63
N LEU A 57 -9.80 5.42 16.56
CA LEU A 57 -8.81 4.74 15.71
C LEU A 57 -7.95 5.74 14.93
N VAL A 58 -8.50 6.89 14.52
CA VAL A 58 -7.73 7.97 13.91
C VAL A 58 -6.73 8.56 14.91
N GLN A 59 -7.14 8.80 16.16
CA GLN A 59 -6.19 9.30 17.17
C GLN A 59 -5.07 8.29 17.46
N ALA A 60 -5.40 6.99 17.49
CA ALA A 60 -4.42 5.93 17.66
C ALA A 60 -3.41 5.85 16.49
N SER A 61 -3.82 6.22 15.27
CA SER A 61 -2.91 6.22 14.10
C SER A 61 -1.97 7.41 14.03
N GLN A 62 -2.15 8.43 14.87
CA GLN A 62 -1.32 9.64 14.90
C GLN A 62 -0.11 9.55 15.85
N GLN A 63 0.35 8.35 16.19
CA GLN A 63 1.39 8.14 17.21
C GLN A 63 2.62 7.41 16.66
N GLY A 64 3.81 7.90 17.03
CA GLY A 64 5.11 7.24 16.79
C GLY A 64 5.29 6.74 15.35
N LEU A 65 5.79 5.50 15.23
CA LEU A 65 6.04 4.83 13.94
C LEU A 65 4.78 4.70 13.08
N ILE A 66 3.59 4.62 13.67
CA ILE A 66 2.33 4.50 12.92
C ILE A 66 2.13 5.74 12.04
N LYS A 67 2.31 6.92 12.64
CA LYS A 67 2.17 8.19 11.94
C LYS A 67 3.32 8.40 10.95
N GLU A 68 4.54 8.13 11.39
CA GLU A 68 5.75 8.38 10.60
C GLU A 68 5.78 7.53 9.32
N PHE A 69 5.40 6.26 9.43
CA PHE A 69 5.47 5.29 8.33
C PHE A 69 4.10 4.82 7.85
N GLY A 70 3.04 5.60 8.13
CA GLY A 70 1.68 5.29 7.69
C GLY A 70 1.23 3.84 7.93
N ILE A 71 1.68 3.22 9.03
CA ILE A 71 1.56 1.77 9.23
C ILE A 71 0.09 1.39 9.37
N HIS A 72 -0.36 0.43 8.56
CA HIS A 72 -1.66 -0.17 8.73
C HIS A 72 -1.63 -1.65 8.34
N ILE A 73 -2.16 -2.51 9.20
CA ILE A 73 -1.90 -3.95 9.06
C ILE A 73 -3.06 -4.66 8.35
N LEU A 74 -2.75 -5.30 7.24
CA LEU A 74 -3.56 -6.25 6.50
C LEU A 74 -2.86 -7.61 6.54
N ILE A 75 -3.63 -8.66 6.81
CA ILE A 75 -3.13 -10.03 6.84
C ILE A 75 -4.01 -10.89 5.94
N LYS A 76 -3.38 -11.60 5.01
CA LYS A 76 -4.04 -12.56 4.14
C LYS A 76 -3.31 -13.89 4.16
N GLN A 77 -4.07 -14.96 4.39
CA GLN A 77 -3.56 -16.31 4.23
C GLN A 77 -3.63 -16.72 2.76
N ASN A 78 -2.53 -17.23 2.22
CA ASN A 78 -2.50 -17.79 0.87
C ASN A 78 -2.95 -19.28 0.87
N GLU A 79 -2.97 -19.91 -0.30
CA GLU A 79 -3.38 -21.31 -0.44
C GLU A 79 -2.44 -22.33 0.24
N PHE A 80 -1.21 -21.93 0.54
CA PHE A 80 -0.21 -22.74 1.25
C PHE A 80 -0.26 -22.56 2.77
N GLY A 81 -1.21 -21.76 3.28
CA GLY A 81 -1.38 -21.50 4.70
C GLY A 81 -0.45 -20.41 5.26
N GLU A 82 0.44 -19.85 4.44
CA GLU A 82 1.36 -18.77 4.84
C GLU A 82 0.60 -17.45 4.98
N LEU A 83 1.03 -16.59 5.91
CA LEU A 83 0.45 -15.27 6.09
C LEU A 83 1.28 -14.23 5.36
N ILE A 84 0.65 -13.51 4.44
CA ILE A 84 1.16 -12.26 3.87
C ILE A 84 0.76 -11.15 4.83
N VAL A 85 1.75 -10.44 5.36
CA VAL A 85 1.59 -9.39 6.37
C VAL A 85 2.24 -8.11 5.86
N GLY A 86 1.53 -7.00 6.00
CA GLY A 86 2.01 -5.65 5.73
C GLY A 86 0.96 -4.65 6.20
N ASP A 87 1.15 -3.34 6.07
CA ASP A 87 2.32 -2.69 5.48
C ASP A 87 2.61 -1.32 6.12
N SER A 88 3.86 -0.88 5.92
CA SER A 88 4.28 0.51 6.10
C SER A 88 4.12 1.27 4.78
N HIS A 89 4.17 2.59 4.85
CA HIS A 89 4.07 3.51 3.74
C HIS A 89 5.05 4.66 3.93
N GLU A 90 6.07 4.70 3.08
CA GLU A 90 7.04 5.77 2.99
C GLU A 90 6.87 6.48 1.66
N TYR A 91 6.72 7.81 1.70
CA TYR A 91 6.46 8.61 0.51
C TYR A 91 7.67 9.48 0.20
N HIS A 92 8.26 9.26 -0.97
CA HIS A 92 9.42 9.99 -1.44
C HIS A 92 9.14 10.73 -2.75
N PRO A 93 9.74 11.91 -2.95
CA PRO A 93 9.87 12.50 -4.27
C PRO A 93 10.43 11.51 -5.32
N LEU A 94 10.09 11.71 -6.60
CA LEU A 94 10.54 10.81 -7.67
C LEU A 94 12.02 10.93 -8.03
N ASP A 95 12.57 12.13 -7.84
CA ASP A 95 13.97 12.48 -8.07
C ASP A 95 14.91 11.92 -6.99
N GLU A 96 14.38 11.56 -5.82
CA GLU A 96 15.11 10.78 -4.83
C GLU A 96 15.29 9.33 -5.29
N ALA A 97 16.45 8.75 -4.98
CA ALA A 97 16.71 7.33 -5.22
C ALA A 97 15.71 6.46 -4.43
N PRO A 98 15.18 5.37 -5.01
CA PRO A 98 14.34 4.47 -4.24
C PRO A 98 15.11 3.90 -3.04
N GLN A 99 14.50 3.92 -1.87
CA GLN A 99 15.06 3.25 -0.70
C GLN A 99 14.80 1.75 -0.82
N PHE A 100 15.87 0.97 -0.95
CA PHE A 100 15.79 -0.49 -1.11
C PHE A 100 15.92 -1.26 0.21
N GLU A 101 16.37 -0.57 1.25
CA GLU A 101 16.61 -1.16 2.56
C GLU A 101 15.30 -1.47 3.27
N GLN A 102 15.34 -2.50 4.11
CA GLN A 102 14.28 -2.83 5.06
C GLN A 102 14.71 -2.33 6.43
N ARG A 103 13.82 -1.62 7.11
CA ARG A 103 14.01 -1.21 8.48
C ARG A 103 13.43 -2.25 9.43
N GLU A 104 14.27 -2.79 10.30
CA GLU A 104 13.84 -3.80 11.25
C GLU A 104 12.94 -3.23 12.36
N ASP A 105 13.07 -1.95 12.71
CA ASP A 105 12.18 -1.31 13.70
C ASP A 105 10.70 -1.31 13.25
N ILE A 106 10.44 -1.06 11.96
CA ILE A 106 9.11 -1.18 11.35
C ILE A 106 8.64 -2.64 11.37
N ASN A 107 9.52 -3.58 11.00
CA ASN A 107 9.19 -5.01 10.95
C ASN A 107 8.90 -5.60 12.33
N GLU A 108 9.64 -5.18 13.35
CA GLU A 108 9.43 -5.55 14.75
C GLU A 108 8.15 -4.92 15.29
N PHE A 109 7.90 -3.65 14.98
CA PHE A 109 6.66 -2.97 15.35
C PHE A 109 5.42 -3.67 14.80
N ILE A 110 5.42 -4.04 13.50
CA ILE A 110 4.30 -4.76 12.89
C ILE A 110 4.06 -6.10 13.58
N GLN A 111 5.12 -6.85 13.89
CA GLN A 111 5.01 -8.13 14.59
C GLN A 111 4.45 -7.96 16.00
N ALA A 112 4.96 -6.98 16.76
CA ALA A 112 4.46 -6.65 18.09
C ALA A 112 2.99 -6.22 18.05
N TYR A 113 2.61 -5.36 17.10
CA TYR A 113 1.22 -4.93 16.92
C TYR A 113 0.29 -6.12 16.64
N CYS A 114 0.69 -7.05 15.77
CA CYS A 114 -0.09 -8.26 15.50
C CYS A 114 -0.35 -9.05 16.80
N HIS A 115 0.69 -9.23 17.61
CA HIS A 115 0.57 -9.95 18.88
C HIS A 115 -0.31 -9.19 19.89
N GLU A 116 0.00 -7.93 20.15
CA GLU A 116 -0.59 -7.15 21.24
C GLU A 116 -2.01 -6.64 20.94
N LYS A 117 -2.28 -6.27 19.68
CA LYS A 117 -3.54 -5.61 19.30
C LYS A 117 -4.49 -6.51 18.53
N LEU A 118 -3.96 -7.50 17.80
CA LEU A 118 -4.79 -8.47 17.07
C LEU A 118 -4.88 -9.82 17.79
N GLY A 119 -4.11 -10.04 18.87
CA GLY A 119 -4.03 -11.33 19.54
C GLY A 119 -3.47 -12.44 18.65
N LEU A 120 -2.74 -12.07 17.59
CA LEU A 120 -2.23 -12.99 16.58
C LEU A 120 -0.71 -13.06 16.66
N THR A 121 -0.21 -14.15 17.22
CA THR A 121 1.22 -14.48 17.13
C THR A 121 1.52 -15.00 15.72
N LEU A 122 2.27 -14.22 14.96
CA LEU A 122 2.70 -14.60 13.61
C LEU A 122 3.67 -15.80 13.69
N PRO A 123 3.57 -16.77 12.76
CA PRO A 123 4.63 -17.77 12.58
C PRO A 123 5.96 -17.10 12.20
N PRO A 124 7.08 -17.85 12.27
CA PRO A 124 8.39 -17.33 11.85
C PRO A 124 8.34 -16.71 10.45
N ILE A 125 8.95 -15.54 10.29
CA ILE A 125 9.05 -14.88 8.98
C ILE A 125 9.97 -15.69 8.07
N GLN A 126 9.50 -16.05 6.87
CA GLN A 126 10.29 -16.73 5.85
C GLN A 126 10.92 -15.74 4.86
N LYS A 127 10.18 -14.70 4.48
CA LYS A 127 10.59 -13.73 3.46
C LYS A 127 10.13 -12.34 3.84
N ARG A 128 10.90 -11.35 3.41
CA ARG A 128 10.54 -9.93 3.42
C ARG A 128 10.81 -9.33 2.05
N TRP A 129 10.02 -8.34 1.66
CA TRP A 129 10.26 -7.59 0.42
C TRP A 129 9.71 -6.17 0.55
N ASN A 130 10.23 -5.31 -0.31
CA ASN A 130 9.69 -3.98 -0.53
C ASN A 130 8.72 -3.98 -1.72
N GLY A 131 7.58 -3.33 -1.56
CA GLY A 131 6.69 -2.94 -2.66
C GLY A 131 6.93 -1.49 -3.05
N TYR A 132 6.71 -1.15 -4.33
CA TYR A 132 6.73 0.24 -4.78
C TYR A 132 5.58 0.52 -5.74
N TYR A 133 4.93 1.66 -5.57
CA TYR A 133 3.97 2.18 -6.53
C TYR A 133 4.01 3.71 -6.56
N LEU A 134 3.44 4.30 -7.62
CA LEU A 134 3.27 5.74 -7.71
C LEU A 134 1.94 6.17 -7.11
N THR A 135 1.91 7.36 -6.52
CA THR A 135 0.71 7.99 -5.99
C THR A 135 0.70 9.48 -6.33
N HIS A 136 -0.49 10.07 -6.32
CA HIS A 136 -0.68 11.51 -6.41
C HIS A 136 -1.38 11.98 -5.12
N GLU A 137 -1.05 13.18 -4.65
CA GLU A 137 -1.56 13.69 -3.37
C GLU A 137 -3.07 13.99 -3.40
N HIS A 138 -3.57 14.38 -4.57
CA HIS A 138 -4.95 14.85 -4.73
C HIS A 138 -5.77 14.04 -5.74
N GLU A 139 -5.12 13.21 -6.57
CA GLU A 139 -5.76 12.52 -7.69
C GLU A 139 -5.76 11.03 -7.43
N LEU A 140 -6.81 10.34 -7.88
CA LEU A 140 -6.96 8.90 -7.67
C LEU A 140 -6.09 8.05 -8.62
N ALA A 141 -5.72 8.63 -9.76
CA ALA A 141 -4.83 8.06 -10.75
C ALA A 141 -4.29 9.18 -11.64
N CYS A 142 -3.23 8.89 -12.40
CA CYS A 142 -2.69 9.79 -13.40
C CYS A 142 -2.92 9.20 -14.79
N VAL A 143 -3.64 9.94 -15.63
CA VAL A 143 -3.83 9.62 -17.05
C VAL A 143 -3.43 10.86 -17.84
N THR A 144 -2.40 10.75 -18.66
CA THR A 144 -1.95 11.84 -19.52
C THR A 144 -1.54 11.32 -20.88
N GLU A 145 -1.75 12.11 -21.91
CA GLU A 145 -1.19 11.85 -23.24
C GLU A 145 0.25 12.38 -23.24
N ALA A 146 1.23 11.49 -23.39
CA ALA A 146 2.65 11.84 -23.45
C ALA A 146 3.04 12.36 -24.84
N GLU A 147 2.48 11.74 -25.87
CA GLU A 147 2.60 12.11 -27.28
C GLU A 147 1.29 11.72 -27.98
N LYS A 148 1.09 12.18 -29.22
CA LYS A 148 -0.11 11.84 -30.00
C LYS A 148 -0.35 10.33 -30.02
N ASN A 149 -1.49 9.91 -29.46
CA ASN A 149 -1.94 8.51 -29.31
C ASN A 149 -1.07 7.65 -28.37
N ILE A 150 -0.21 8.24 -27.54
CA ILE A 150 0.59 7.55 -26.51
C ILE A 150 0.13 8.04 -25.14
N PHE A 151 -0.56 7.17 -24.40
CA PHE A 151 -1.09 7.47 -23.08
C PHE A 151 -0.23 6.85 -21.97
N LEU A 152 0.09 7.67 -20.97
CA LEU A 152 0.68 7.27 -19.71
C LEU A 152 -0.46 7.12 -18.69
N VAL A 153 -0.68 5.89 -18.24
CA VAL A 153 -1.64 5.53 -17.21
C VAL A 153 -0.89 5.00 -16.01
N SER A 154 -0.91 5.72 -14.90
CA SER A 154 -0.13 5.39 -13.70
C SER A 154 -0.79 5.89 -12.42
N ALA A 155 -0.07 5.78 -11.31
CA ALA A 155 -0.41 6.36 -10.01
C ALA A 155 -1.76 5.94 -9.40
N ILE A 156 -2.26 4.74 -9.71
CA ILE A 156 -3.48 4.15 -9.11
C ILE A 156 -3.29 3.72 -7.64
N ALA A 157 -2.16 4.09 -7.01
CA ALA A 157 -1.79 3.78 -5.63
C ALA A 157 -1.93 2.28 -5.29
N GLY A 158 -2.16 1.95 -4.01
CA GLY A 158 -2.37 0.58 -3.53
C GLY A 158 -3.64 -0.13 -4.02
N LYS A 159 -4.37 0.42 -5.00
CA LYS A 159 -5.65 -0.12 -5.50
C LYS A 159 -5.53 -0.87 -6.82
N GLY A 160 -4.37 -0.80 -7.48
CA GLY A 160 -4.17 -1.27 -8.85
C GLY A 160 -4.57 -2.73 -9.09
N MET A 161 -4.26 -3.65 -8.18
CA MET A 161 -4.62 -5.07 -8.35
C MET A 161 -6.14 -5.30 -8.31
N THR A 162 -6.88 -4.53 -7.53
CA THR A 162 -8.33 -4.71 -7.35
C THR A 162 -9.11 -3.95 -8.41
N THR A 163 -8.73 -2.70 -8.69
CA THR A 163 -9.52 -1.80 -9.55
C THR A 163 -8.96 -1.66 -10.96
N GLY A 164 -7.77 -2.17 -11.25
CA GLY A 164 -7.06 -1.94 -12.50
C GLY A 164 -7.85 -2.34 -13.75
N ALA A 165 -8.54 -3.49 -13.73
CA ALA A 165 -9.32 -3.95 -14.88
C ALA A 165 -10.51 -3.03 -15.20
N GLY A 166 -11.25 -2.60 -14.17
CA GLY A 166 -12.35 -1.65 -14.35
C GLY A 166 -11.85 -0.26 -14.75
N PHE A 167 -10.76 0.18 -14.11
CA PHE A 167 -10.16 1.48 -14.39
C PHE A 167 -9.64 1.59 -15.83
N ILE A 168 -8.89 0.60 -16.32
CA ILE A 168 -8.36 0.68 -17.69
C ILE A 168 -9.47 0.67 -18.74
N LYS A 169 -10.57 -0.06 -18.49
CA LYS A 169 -11.74 -0.04 -19.36
C LYS A 169 -12.29 1.40 -19.51
N GLU A 170 -12.52 2.08 -18.39
CA GLU A 170 -13.01 3.47 -18.38
C GLU A 170 -12.05 4.42 -19.12
N VAL A 171 -10.74 4.28 -18.88
CA VAL A 171 -9.72 5.11 -19.54
C VAL A 171 -9.78 4.94 -21.07
N LEU A 172 -9.92 3.71 -21.56
CA LEU A 172 -10.01 3.43 -22.99
C LEU A 172 -11.28 4.05 -23.60
N GLU A 173 -12.42 3.92 -22.92
CA GLU A 173 -13.72 4.48 -23.36
C GLU A 173 -13.72 6.02 -23.39
N GLN A 174 -12.92 6.69 -22.57
CA GLN A 174 -12.87 8.16 -22.51
C GLN A 174 -11.84 8.81 -23.44
N ASN A 175 -10.73 8.11 -23.74
CA ASN A 175 -9.56 8.72 -24.36
C ASN A 175 -9.17 8.12 -25.72
N ILE A 176 -9.65 6.92 -26.06
CA ILE A 176 -9.22 6.20 -27.27
C ILE A 176 -10.39 5.88 -28.19
N PHE A 177 -11.48 5.37 -27.63
CA PHE A 177 -12.70 5.03 -28.38
C PHE A 177 -13.62 6.24 -28.50
#